data_AF-A0A7C9EQU6-F1
#
_entry.id   AF-A0A7C9EQU6-F1
#
_cell.length_a   1.000
_cell.length_b   1.000
_cell.length_c   1.000
_cell.angle_alpha   90.00
_cell.angle_beta   90.00
_cell.angle_gamma   90.00
#
_symmetry.space_group_name_H-M   'P 1'
#
loop_
_entity.id
_entity.type
_entity.pdbx_description
1 polymer ?
#
loop_
_entity_poly.entity_id
_entity_poly.type
_entity_poly.pdbx_seq_one_letter_code
_entity_poly.pdbx_strand_id
1 'polypeptide(L)'
;PWQAIKRWVNNKLPSSEDFLQQLKVKVGIGSRTRFWEDPWIQSGTLKNRFPSLYLLSSQKSTFISSMGCFDGNMWKWTLAWERELTREKLQMSDELFNLLSHQHLVPNHIDSILWKAKSSYRAKDLQELMKVDVEVDSLVCN
;
A
#
# COMPACT_ATOMS: atom_id res chain seq x y z
N PRO A 1 2.43 -6.04 6.44
CA PRO A 1 0.96 -6.27 6.48
C PRO A 1 0.44 -6.94 5.19
N TRP A 2 0.41 -6.26 4.03
CA TRP A 2 -0.27 -6.82 2.85
C TRP A 2 0.30 -8.15 2.34
N GLN A 3 1.61 -8.33 2.40
CA GLN A 3 2.25 -9.59 2.00
C GLN A 3 1.97 -10.74 2.96
N ALA A 4 1.92 -10.46 4.26
CA ALA A 4 1.55 -11.45 5.27
C ALA A 4 0.10 -11.91 5.06
N ILE A 5 -0.80 -10.97 4.75
CA ILE A 5 -2.20 -11.26 4.43
C ILE A 5 -2.31 -12.09 3.16
N LYS A 6 -1.64 -11.68 2.07
CA LYS A 6 -1.62 -12.47 0.83
C LYS A 6 -1.15 -13.90 1.08
N ARG A 7 -0.05 -14.08 1.82
CA ARG A 7 0.47 -15.41 2.17
C ARG A 7 -0.55 -16.21 2.98
N TRP A 8 -1.14 -15.61 4.00
CA TRP A 8 -2.12 -16.26 4.86
C TRP A 8 -3.37 -16.69 4.08
N VAL A 9 -3.96 -15.78 3.29
CA VAL A 9 -5.16 -16.05 2.49
C VAL A 9 -4.88 -17.15 1.48
N ASN A 10 -3.76 -17.08 0.74
CA ASN A 10 -3.40 -18.11 -0.24
C ASN A 10 -3.17 -19.50 0.39
N ASN A 11 -2.72 -19.55 1.65
CA ASN A 11 -2.52 -20.80 2.37
C ASN A 11 -3.83 -21.40 2.93
N LYS A 12 -4.88 -20.58 3.13
CA LYS A 12 -6.10 -20.97 3.86
C LYS A 12 -7.35 -21.04 2.99
N LEU A 13 -7.42 -20.27 1.90
CA LEU A 13 -8.61 -20.13 1.07
C LEU A 13 -8.29 -20.53 -0.38
N PRO A 14 -8.92 -21.61 -0.93
CA PRO A 14 -8.66 -22.10 -2.28
C PRO A 14 -9.06 -21.12 -3.41
N SER A 15 -9.97 -20.18 -3.14
CA SER A 15 -10.34 -19.07 -4.02
C SER A 15 -10.08 -17.74 -3.31
N SER A 16 -8.79 -17.39 -3.20
CA SER A 16 -8.27 -16.28 -2.39
C SER A 16 -8.46 -14.89 -3.01
N GLU A 17 -8.69 -14.81 -4.32
CA GLU A 17 -8.73 -13.53 -5.04
C GLU A 17 -9.98 -12.70 -4.72
N ASP A 18 -11.16 -13.34 -4.64
CA ASP A 18 -12.40 -12.66 -4.25
C ASP A 18 -12.34 -12.09 -2.83
N PHE A 19 -11.62 -12.77 -1.93
CA PHE A 19 -11.40 -12.29 -0.57
C PHE A 19 -10.46 -11.08 -0.54
N LEU A 20 -9.32 -11.17 -1.25
CA LEU A 20 -8.34 -10.07 -1.31
C LEU A 20 -8.93 -8.82 -1.99
N GLN A 21 -9.83 -8.97 -2.96
CA GLN A 21 -10.52 -7.86 -3.61
C GLN A 21 -11.38 -7.03 -2.63
N GLN A 22 -11.77 -7.63 -1.51
CA GLN A 22 -12.59 -6.97 -0.49
C GLN A 22 -11.76 -6.30 0.60
N LEU A 23 -10.45 -6.45 0.58
CA LEU A 23 -9.55 -5.73 1.45
C LEU A 23 -9.04 -4.46 0.76
N LYS A 24 -8.80 -3.43 1.56
CA LYS A 24 -8.14 -2.19 1.14
C LYS A 24 -7.11 -1.82 2.20
N VAL A 25 -5.90 -1.45 1.78
CA VAL A 25 -4.94 -0.85 2.70
C VAL A 25 -5.34 0.60 2.96
N LYS A 26 -5.48 0.99 4.22
CA LYS A 26 -5.51 2.39 4.65
C LYS A 26 -4.10 2.74 5.10
N VAL A 27 -3.43 3.56 4.29
CA VAL A 27 -2.09 4.05 4.58
C VAL A 27 -2.15 5.04 5.73
N GLY A 28 -1.29 4.84 6.73
CA GLY A 28 -0.98 5.84 7.75
C GLY A 28 0.28 6.59 7.33
N ILE A 29 1.39 6.26 7.96
CA ILE A 29 2.74 6.74 7.63
C ILE A 29 3.37 5.98 6.47
N GLY A 30 2.82 4.82 6.08
CA GLY A 30 3.31 4.04 4.96
C GLY A 30 4.51 3.15 5.27
N SER A 31 4.83 2.92 6.55
CA SER A 31 6.01 2.15 6.98
C SER A 31 5.91 0.65 6.73
N ARG A 32 4.73 0.17 6.37
CA ARG A 32 4.49 -1.26 6.15
C ARG A 32 3.86 -1.53 4.78
N THR A 33 3.63 -0.50 3.97
CA THR A 33 2.96 -0.60 2.67
C THR A 33 3.95 -0.27 1.56
N ARG A 34 4.15 -1.20 0.62
CA ARG A 34 5.06 -1.02 -0.50
C ARG A 34 4.39 -0.19 -1.59
N PHE A 35 5.08 0.88 -2.01
CA PHE A 35 4.53 1.89 -2.91
C PHE A 35 4.05 1.30 -4.23
N TRP A 36 4.86 0.48 -4.89
CA TRP A 36 4.49 -0.07 -6.19
C TRP A 36 3.63 -1.34 -6.12
N GLU A 37 3.85 -2.16 -5.09
CA GLU A 37 3.48 -3.58 -5.12
C GLU A 37 2.23 -3.92 -4.29
N ASP A 38 1.85 -3.04 -3.38
CA ASP A 38 0.66 -3.22 -2.53
C ASP A 38 -0.53 -2.39 -3.07
N PRO A 39 -1.78 -2.85 -2.90
CA PRO A 39 -2.98 -2.19 -3.40
C PRO A 39 -3.51 -1.18 -2.37
N TRP A 40 -2.78 -0.08 -2.22
CA TRP A 40 -3.13 1.00 -1.31
C TRP A 40 -3.88 2.16 -1.98
N ILE A 41 -4.00 2.10 -3.31
CA ILE A 41 -4.88 2.97 -4.10
C ILE A 41 -6.07 2.15 -4.61
N GLN A 42 -7.23 2.79 -4.76
CA GLN A 42 -8.51 2.13 -5.12
C GLN A 42 -8.47 1.28 -6.39
N SER A 43 -7.53 1.52 -7.32
CA SER A 43 -7.42 0.85 -8.63
C SER A 43 -6.40 -0.30 -8.66
N GLY A 44 -6.05 -0.85 -7.50
CA GLY A 44 -5.07 -1.93 -7.39
C GLY A 44 -3.65 -1.42 -7.15
N THR A 45 -2.65 -2.16 -7.62
CA THR A 45 -1.23 -1.83 -7.41
C THR A 45 -0.73 -0.84 -8.45
N LEU A 46 0.08 0.14 -8.05
CA LEU A 46 0.68 1.11 -8.97
C LEU A 46 1.54 0.43 -10.06
N LYS A 47 2.19 -0.69 -9.77
CA LYS A 47 2.97 -1.43 -10.78
C LYS A 47 2.13 -1.95 -11.95
N ASN A 48 0.87 -2.30 -11.71
CA ASN A 48 -0.03 -2.79 -12.75
C ASN A 48 -0.61 -1.63 -13.56
N ARG A 49 -0.80 -0.47 -12.91
CA ARG A 49 -1.34 0.73 -13.56
C ARG A 49 -0.30 1.48 -14.38
N PHE A 50 0.94 1.55 -13.90
CA PHE A 50 2.06 2.24 -14.55
C PHE A 50 3.26 1.30 -14.74
N PRO A 51 3.14 0.21 -15.52
CA PRO A 51 4.19 -0.80 -15.64
C PRO A 51 5.49 -0.22 -16.21
N SER A 52 5.39 0.70 -17.17
CA SER A 52 6.56 1.37 -17.76
C SER A 52 7.33 2.23 -16.76
N LEU A 53 6.63 2.93 -15.86
CA LEU A 53 7.28 3.71 -14.79
C LEU A 53 7.85 2.81 -13.71
N TYR A 54 7.15 1.74 -13.35
CA TYR A 54 7.64 0.75 -12.39
C TYR A 54 8.99 0.17 -12.83
N LEU A 55 9.12 -0.21 -14.10
CA LEU A 55 10.37 -0.72 -14.66
C LEU A 55 11.53 0.28 -14.52
N LEU A 56 11.25 1.58 -14.62
CA LEU A 56 12.25 2.64 -14.51
C LEU A 56 12.45 3.16 -13.09
N SER A 57 11.62 2.78 -12.12
CA SER A 57 11.79 3.23 -10.74
C SER A 57 12.99 2.54 -10.10
N SER A 58 13.83 3.28 -9.39
CA SER A 58 14.88 2.69 -8.54
C SER A 58 14.35 2.25 -7.17
N GLN A 59 13.06 2.47 -6.90
CA GLN A 59 12.41 2.28 -5.59
C GLN A 59 11.30 1.21 -5.66
N LYS A 60 11.47 0.18 -6.50
CA LYS A 60 10.44 -0.83 -6.82
C LYS A 60 9.83 -1.51 -5.59
N SER A 61 10.66 -1.86 -4.61
CA SER A 61 10.23 -2.60 -3.41
C SER A 61 10.23 -1.73 -2.14
N THR A 62 10.24 -0.41 -2.30
CA THR A 62 10.35 0.56 -1.20
C THR A 62 8.99 0.80 -0.53
N PHE A 63 9.02 1.02 0.79
CA PHE A 63 7.85 1.41 1.57
C PHE A 63 7.47 2.86 1.31
N ILE A 64 6.17 3.17 1.37
CA ILE A 64 5.63 4.52 1.15
C ILE A 64 6.32 5.56 2.06
N SER A 65 6.63 5.21 3.31
CA SER A 65 7.32 6.09 4.26
C SER A 65 8.72 6.53 3.82
N SER A 66 9.30 5.84 2.85
CA SER A 66 10.64 6.13 2.30
C SER A 66 10.58 6.70 0.87
N MET A 67 9.38 6.99 0.37
CA MET A 67 9.15 7.58 -0.96
C MET A 67 9.03 9.11 -0.90
N GLY A 68 9.49 9.75 0.17
CA GLY A 68 9.28 11.17 0.41
C GLY A 68 9.62 11.60 1.83
N CYS A 69 9.25 12.83 2.16
CA CYS A 69 9.40 13.40 3.49
C CYS A 69 8.25 14.36 3.82
N PHE A 70 8.08 14.66 5.11
CA PHE A 70 7.20 15.74 5.53
C PHE A 70 7.91 17.09 5.39
N ASP A 71 7.22 18.04 4.77
CA ASP A 71 7.53 19.46 4.86
C ASP A 71 6.40 20.14 5.65
N GLY A 72 6.67 20.42 6.92
CA GLY A 72 5.64 20.74 7.90
C GLY A 72 4.62 19.61 8.04
N ASN A 73 3.34 19.91 7.78
CA ASN A 73 2.25 18.93 7.85
C ASN A 73 1.91 18.29 6.49
N MET A 74 2.68 18.61 5.44
CA MET A 74 2.40 18.13 4.09
C MET A 74 3.44 17.09 3.66
N TRP A 75 2.96 15.96 3.17
CA TRP A 75 3.83 14.95 2.58
C TRP A 75 4.28 15.36 1.18
N LYS A 76 5.59 15.29 0.93
CA LYS A 76 6.20 15.53 -0.38
C LYS A 76 6.79 14.24 -0.93
N TRP A 77 6.24 13.80 -2.06
CA TRP A 77 6.72 12.62 -2.78
C TRP A 77 8.06 12.88 -3.47
N THR A 78 8.99 11.93 -3.33
CA THR A 78 10.32 11.92 -3.96
C THR A 78 10.48 10.60 -4.71
N LEU A 79 10.07 10.58 -5.97
CA LEU A 79 10.20 9.41 -6.85
C LEU A 79 11.56 9.45 -7.57
N ALA A 80 12.32 8.36 -7.47
CA ALA A 80 13.60 8.22 -8.13
C ALA A 80 13.52 7.25 -9.33
N TRP A 81 14.13 7.67 -10.43
CA TRP A 81 14.17 6.93 -11.70
C TRP A 81 15.61 6.49 -12.01
N GLU A 82 15.78 5.29 -12.56
CA GLU A 82 17.08 4.73 -12.95
C GLU A 82 17.72 5.47 -14.14
N ARG A 83 16.91 6.20 -14.90
CA ARG A 83 17.33 7.00 -16.07
C ARG A 83 16.32 8.12 -16.30
N GLU A 84 16.68 9.09 -17.13
CA GLU A 84 15.77 10.14 -17.56
C GLU A 84 14.52 9.59 -18.25
N LEU A 85 13.38 10.20 -17.99
CA LEU A 85 12.11 9.81 -18.58
C LEU A 85 11.96 10.39 -19.98
N THR A 86 11.46 9.59 -20.91
CA THR A 86 11.04 10.08 -22.24
C THR A 86 9.81 10.96 -22.10
N ARG A 87 9.50 11.76 -23.14
CA ARG A 87 8.33 12.65 -23.15
C ARG A 87 7.02 11.91 -22.85
N GLU A 88 6.83 10.70 -23.39
CA GLU A 88 5.62 9.92 -23.10
C GLU A 88 5.56 9.48 -21.64
N LYS A 89 6.71 9.11 -21.05
CA LYS A 89 6.77 8.67 -19.66
C LYS A 89 6.66 9.83 -18.66
N LEU A 90 7.06 11.04 -19.05
CA LEU A 90 6.79 12.24 -18.26
C LEU A 90 5.29 12.47 -18.10
N GLN A 91 4.50 12.32 -19.17
CA GLN A 91 3.03 12.41 -19.09
C GLN A 91 2.44 11.36 -18.13
N MET A 92 2.92 10.11 -18.20
CA MET A 92 2.53 9.07 -17.24
C MET A 92 2.93 9.42 -15.80
N SER A 93 4.08 10.08 -15.62
CA SER A 93 4.55 10.53 -14.32
C SER A 93 3.66 11.64 -13.77
N ASP A 94 3.21 12.57 -14.62
CA ASP A 94 2.26 13.63 -14.22
C ASP A 94 0.93 13.04 -13.76
N GLU A 95 0.41 12.03 -14.47
CA GLU A 95 -0.78 11.28 -14.05
C GLU A 95 -0.59 10.57 -12.70
N LEU A 96 0.60 10.00 -12.48
CA LEU A 96 0.97 9.39 -11.20
C LEU A 96 1.01 10.46 -10.09
N PHE A 97 1.67 11.60 -10.30
CA PHE A 97 1.70 12.67 -9.30
C PHE A 97 0.32 13.24 -9.00
N ASN A 98 -0.55 13.38 -10.00
CA ASN A 98 -1.93 13.79 -9.80
C ASN A 98 -2.69 12.79 -8.90
N LEU A 99 -2.55 11.49 -9.16
CA LEU A 99 -3.12 10.44 -8.31
C LEU A 99 -2.60 10.50 -6.87
N LEU A 100 -1.31 10.75 -6.70
CA LEU A 100 -0.63 10.86 -5.40
C LEU A 100 -1.01 12.13 -4.63
N SER A 101 -1.39 13.21 -5.33
CA SER A 101 -1.80 14.47 -4.70
C SER A 101 -3.07 14.32 -3.84
N HIS A 102 -3.89 13.32 -4.14
CA HIS A 102 -5.10 12.97 -3.37
C HIS A 102 -4.82 12.05 -2.17
N GLN A 103 -3.56 11.69 -1.93
CA GLN A 103 -3.17 10.80 -0.84
C GLN A 103 -2.53 11.61 0.29
N HIS A 104 -3.11 11.50 1.49
CA HIS A 104 -2.61 12.16 2.69
C HIS A 104 -2.06 11.12 3.65
N LEU A 105 -0.74 11.16 3.85
CA LEU A 105 -0.09 10.37 4.88
C LEU A 105 -0.30 11.05 6.22
N VAL A 106 -0.50 10.25 7.26
CA VAL A 106 -0.73 10.75 8.61
C VAL A 106 0.49 10.39 9.47
N PRO A 107 1.25 11.39 9.96
CA PRO A 107 2.34 11.17 10.89
C PRO A 107 1.89 10.32 12.09
N ASN A 108 2.76 9.44 12.58
CA ASN A 108 2.54 8.61 13.77
C ASN A 108 1.34 7.64 13.69
N HIS A 109 0.69 7.49 12.54
CA HIS A 109 -0.32 6.46 12.32
C HIS A 109 0.26 5.27 11.58
N ILE A 110 0.02 4.06 12.09
CA ILE A 110 0.41 2.83 11.40
C ILE A 110 -0.56 2.50 10.25
N ASP A 111 -0.04 1.82 9.24
CA ASP A 111 -0.85 1.28 8.16
C ASP A 111 -1.84 0.24 8.69
N SER A 112 -3.05 0.24 8.16
CA SER A 112 -4.12 -0.66 8.58
C SER A 112 -4.85 -1.26 7.38
N ILE A 113 -5.62 -2.32 7.62
CA ILE A 113 -6.42 -2.99 6.60
C ILE A 113 -7.88 -2.71 6.89
N LEU A 114 -8.56 -2.20 5.88
CA LEU A 114 -9.99 -1.98 5.90
C LEU A 114 -10.68 -3.01 5.03
N TRP A 115 -11.89 -3.37 5.44
CA TRP A 115 -12.75 -4.20 4.64
C TRP A 115 -13.73 -3.32 3.84
N LYS A 116 -13.88 -3.61 2.56
CA LYS A 116 -14.84 -2.97 1.67
C LYS A 116 -16.20 -3.58 2.00
N ALA A 117 -16.99 -2.89 2.82
CA ALA A 117 -18.28 -3.37 3.30
C ALA A 117 -19.19 -3.88 2.16
N LYS A 118 -19.23 -5.21 1.90
CA LYS A 118 -20.22 -5.85 0.98
C LYS A 118 -20.34 -7.39 0.88
N SER A 119 -19.61 -8.25 1.61
CA SER A 119 -19.91 -9.70 1.61
C SER A 119 -19.87 -10.45 2.96
N SER A 120 -20.68 -11.49 3.09
CA SER A 120 -20.74 -12.35 4.28
C SER A 120 -19.62 -13.39 4.28
N TYR A 121 -18.45 -13.09 4.87
CA TYR A 121 -17.51 -14.13 5.31
C TYR A 121 -17.80 -14.57 6.75
N ARG A 122 -17.40 -15.79 7.11
CA ARG A 122 -17.64 -16.33 8.45
C ARG A 122 -16.76 -15.58 9.46
N ALA A 123 -17.34 -15.18 10.59
CA ALA A 123 -16.64 -14.43 11.64
C ALA A 123 -15.30 -15.05 12.12
N LYS A 124 -15.13 -16.36 11.97
CA LYS A 124 -13.88 -17.07 12.29
C LYS A 124 -12.71 -16.66 11.40
N ASP A 125 -12.93 -16.43 10.11
CA ASP A 125 -11.89 -16.05 9.17
C ASP A 125 -11.43 -14.60 9.45
N LEU A 126 -12.35 -13.77 9.97
CA LEU A 126 -12.08 -12.42 10.46
C LEU A 126 -11.26 -12.43 11.76
N GLN A 127 -11.57 -13.32 12.70
CA GLN A 127 -10.80 -13.46 13.94
C GLN A 127 -9.37 -13.92 13.69
N GLU A 128 -9.14 -14.81 12.71
CA GLU A 128 -7.78 -15.21 12.34
C GLU A 128 -7.01 -14.06 11.68
N LEU A 129 -7.66 -13.25 10.83
CA LEU A 129 -7.01 -12.11 10.18
C LEU A 129 -6.69 -10.98 11.17
N MET A 130 -7.55 -10.72 12.16
CA MET A 130 -7.27 -9.77 13.24
C MET A 130 -6.12 -10.23 14.14
N LYS A 131 -5.86 -11.55 14.26
CA LYS A 131 -4.69 -12.08 14.98
C LYS A 131 -3.37 -11.87 14.22
N VAL A 132 -3.42 -11.71 12.90
CA VAL A 132 -2.22 -11.44 12.07
C VAL A 132 -1.65 -10.03 12.31
N ASP A 133 -2.44 -9.11 12.89
CA ASP A 133 -1.99 -7.78 13.31
C ASP A 133 -1.67 -7.68 14.82
N VAL A 134 -1.59 -8.81 15.56
CA VAL A 134 -1.24 -8.82 17.01
C VAL A 134 0.09 -9.52 17.27
N GLU A 135 1.16 -8.96 16.71
CA GLU A 135 2.38 -8.71 17.49
C GLU A 135 2.44 -7.20 17.68
N VAL A 136 1.53 -6.71 18.51
CA VAL A 136 1.70 -5.43 19.18
C VAL A 136 2.70 -5.73 20.29
N ASP A 137 3.99 -5.62 19.98
CA ASP A 137 5.02 -5.47 21.02
C ASP A 137 4.73 -4.18 21.76
N SER A 138 3.95 -4.34 22.82
CA SER A 138 4.24 -3.87 24.17
C SER A 138 5.39 -2.86 24.27
N LEU A 139 5.07 -1.58 24.11
CA LEU A 139 5.61 -0.53 24.95
C LEU A 139 4.47 0.43 25.27
N VAL A 140 3.75 0.08 26.33
CA VAL A 140 3.11 1.04 27.22
C VAL A 140 4.21 2.00 27.64
N CYS A 141 4.06 3.29 27.32
CA CYS A 141 4.83 4.33 27.97
C CYS A 141 4.55 4.23 29.48
N ASN A 142 5.59 3.93 30.27
CA ASN A 142 5.64 4.40 31.65
C ASN A 142 5.78 5.93 31.65
#